data_AF-A0AAE0L6L3-F1
#
_entry.id   AF-A0AAE0L6L3-F1
#
_cell.length_a   1.000
_cell.length_b   1.000
_cell.length_c   1.000
_cell.angle_alpha   90.00
_cell.angle_beta   90.00
_cell.angle_gamma   90.00
#
_symmetry.space_group_name_H-M   'P 1'
#
loop_
_entity.id
_entity.type
_entity.pdbx_description
1 polymer ?
#
loop_
_entity_poly.entity_id
_entity_poly.type
_entity_poly.pdbx_seq_one_letter_code
_entity_poly.pdbx_strand_id
1 'polypeptide(L)'
;LRIGHWGVGFKAGAMALGTDALVFTVSREDSSRSVGFLSRTYNKDKEELMIPIVSWTADGTFNKEVHSQAQAQENFELIETYSCFHGEDFEKEFKEIEKSANKSGTHIYITGLKRIWHKEHRQEEPLLKVAPARRKHLRSPWTRGLQGPLYSTLCAPGIPFMWASEPAAVRWRGVQF
;
A
#
# COMPACT_ATOMS: atom_id res chain seq x y z
N LEU A 1 -18.96 -2.74 -30.61
CA LEU A 1 -19.82 -3.27 -29.52
C LEU A 1 -19.16 -2.96 -28.18
N ARG A 2 -19.88 -2.43 -27.19
CA ARG A 2 -19.32 -2.24 -25.82
C ARG A 2 -19.80 -3.40 -24.94
N ILE A 3 -18.88 -4.03 -24.21
CA ILE A 3 -19.18 -5.19 -23.35
C ILE A 3 -19.90 -4.76 -22.05
N GLY A 4 -19.57 -3.59 -21.51
CA GLY A 4 -20.10 -3.10 -20.24
C GLY A 4 -21.46 -2.42 -20.37
N HIS A 5 -22.51 -3.05 -19.84
CA HIS A 5 -23.87 -2.49 -19.78
C HIS A 5 -24.28 -2.00 -18.38
N TRP A 6 -23.79 -2.67 -17.33
CA TRP A 6 -24.37 -2.54 -15.98
C TRP A 6 -23.56 -1.65 -15.01
N GLY A 7 -22.34 -1.24 -15.36
CA GLY A 7 -21.51 -0.39 -14.49
C GLY A 7 -20.96 -1.06 -13.22
N VAL A 8 -21.29 -2.32 -12.93
CA VAL A 8 -20.87 -3.03 -11.70
C VAL A 8 -19.55 -3.80 -11.87
N GLY A 9 -19.13 -4.07 -13.11
CA GLY A 9 -18.06 -5.03 -13.42
C GLY A 9 -16.73 -4.73 -12.73
N PHE A 10 -16.29 -3.47 -12.72
CA PHE A 10 -15.04 -3.09 -12.07
C PHE A 10 -15.09 -3.32 -10.55
N LYS A 11 -16.10 -2.76 -9.87
CA LYS A 11 -16.24 -2.88 -8.40
C LYS A 11 -16.33 -4.34 -7.98
N ALA A 12 -17.21 -5.11 -8.62
CA ALA A 12 -17.38 -6.52 -8.29
C ALA A 12 -16.12 -7.34 -8.59
N GLY A 13 -15.50 -7.13 -9.76
CA GLY A 13 -14.30 -7.86 -10.17
C GLY A 13 -13.08 -7.53 -9.28
N ALA A 14 -12.82 -6.25 -9.05
CA ALA A 14 -11.69 -5.81 -8.22
C ALA A 14 -11.84 -6.32 -6.77
N MET A 15 -13.03 -6.19 -6.18
CA MET A 15 -13.31 -6.66 -4.81
C MET A 15 -13.45 -8.19 -4.71
N ALA A 16 -13.71 -8.87 -5.83
CA ALA A 16 -13.62 -10.32 -5.89
C ALA A 16 -12.17 -10.80 -5.79
N LEU A 17 -11.24 -10.10 -6.45
CA LEU A 17 -9.82 -10.47 -6.51
C LEU A 17 -9.01 -10.05 -5.28
N GLY A 18 -9.20 -8.83 -4.78
CA GLY A 18 -8.41 -8.28 -3.69
C GLY A 18 -9.20 -7.46 -2.69
N THR A 19 -8.54 -7.06 -1.61
CA THR A 19 -9.11 -6.23 -0.55
C THR A 19 -9.28 -4.79 -0.99
N ASP A 20 -8.27 -4.26 -1.68
CA ASP A 20 -8.18 -2.85 -2.06
C ASP A 20 -7.80 -2.72 -3.54
N ALA A 21 -8.24 -1.64 -4.16
CA ALA A 21 -7.95 -1.33 -5.56
C ALA A 21 -7.63 0.16 -5.72
N LEU A 22 -6.50 0.44 -6.36
CA LEU A 22 -6.04 1.78 -6.69
C LEU A 22 -6.07 1.96 -8.21
N VAL A 23 -6.64 3.06 -8.68
CA VAL A 23 -6.82 3.34 -10.10
C VAL A 23 -6.11 4.63 -10.43
N PHE A 24 -5.13 4.56 -11.32
CA PHE A 24 -4.48 5.70 -11.94
C PHE A 24 -5.06 5.91 -13.32
N THR A 25 -5.36 7.15 -13.67
CA THR A 25 -5.83 7.50 -15.01
C THR A 25 -5.23 8.81 -15.49
N VAL A 26 -4.88 8.85 -16.77
CA VAL A 26 -4.43 10.05 -17.47
C VAL A 26 -5.37 10.30 -18.64
N SER A 27 -6.02 11.46 -18.65
CA SER A 27 -6.82 11.92 -19.79
C SER A 27 -5.97 12.76 -20.73
N ARG A 28 -6.05 12.46 -22.03
CA ARG A 28 -5.36 13.24 -23.06
C ARG A 28 -5.97 14.63 -23.26
N GLU A 29 -7.29 14.74 -23.13
CA GLU A 29 -8.04 15.95 -23.48
C GLU A 29 -7.61 17.14 -22.63
N ASP A 30 -7.55 16.93 -21.31
CA ASP A 30 -7.23 17.99 -20.34
C ASP A 30 -5.82 17.85 -19.74
N SER A 31 -5.02 16.90 -20.23
CA SER A 31 -3.75 16.50 -19.61
C SER A 31 -3.88 16.28 -18.09
N SER A 32 -5.03 15.73 -17.68
CA SER A 32 -5.40 15.55 -16.29
C SER A 32 -4.98 14.17 -15.79
N ARG A 33 -4.41 14.16 -14.60
CA ARG A 33 -4.02 12.98 -13.83
C ARG A 33 -5.03 12.79 -12.72
N SER A 34 -5.48 11.57 -12.51
CA SER A 34 -6.38 11.26 -11.41
C SER A 34 -6.02 9.93 -10.78
N VAL A 35 -6.17 9.88 -9.46
CA VAL A 35 -6.06 8.65 -8.67
C VAL A 35 -7.34 8.46 -7.87
N GLY A 36 -7.87 7.24 -7.90
CA GLY A 36 -9.04 6.85 -7.13
C GLY A 36 -8.76 5.59 -6.33
N PHE A 37 -9.25 5.53 -5.09
CA PHE A 37 -8.96 4.43 -4.19
C PHE A 37 -10.22 3.76 -3.65
N LEU A 38 -10.47 2.55 -4.11
CA LEU A 38 -11.55 1.68 -3.64
C LEU A 38 -10.97 0.70 -2.63
N SER A 39 -11.08 1.02 -1.34
CA SER A 39 -10.46 0.24 -0.28
C SER A 39 -11.46 -0.25 0.76
N ARG A 40 -11.45 -1.56 1.03
CA ARG A 40 -12.16 -2.13 2.18
C ARG A 40 -11.40 -1.92 3.47
N THR A 41 -10.07 -1.84 3.42
CA THR A 41 -9.23 -1.54 4.58
C THR A 41 -9.55 -0.17 5.16
N TYR A 42 -9.64 0.86 4.31
CA TYR A 42 -10.01 2.22 4.71
C TYR A 42 -11.47 2.35 5.17
N ASN A 43 -12.39 1.59 4.58
CA ASN A 43 -13.83 1.69 4.86
C ASN A 43 -14.33 0.68 5.90
N LYS A 44 -13.45 -0.04 6.61
CA LYS A 44 -13.84 -1.18 7.46
C LYS A 44 -14.84 -0.82 8.56
N ASP A 45 -14.66 0.34 9.19
CA ASP A 45 -15.43 0.78 10.35
C ASP A 45 -16.37 1.96 10.00
N LYS A 46 -16.68 2.14 8.71
CA LYS A 46 -17.51 3.23 8.22
C LYS A 46 -18.90 2.74 7.83
N GLU A 47 -19.93 3.51 8.17
CA GLU A 47 -21.30 3.23 7.75
C GLU A 47 -21.52 3.52 6.27
N GLU A 48 -20.85 4.57 5.76
CA GLU A 48 -20.92 4.98 4.36
C GLU A 48 -19.61 4.67 3.62
N LEU A 49 -19.75 4.22 2.37
CA LEU A 49 -18.62 3.94 1.50
C LEU A 49 -17.99 5.25 1.01
N MET A 50 -16.80 5.54 1.49
CA MET A 50 -15.99 6.68 1.07
C MET A 50 -14.96 6.24 0.02
N ILE A 51 -14.86 6.98 -1.08
CA ILE A 51 -13.90 6.72 -2.15
C ILE A 51 -13.04 7.99 -2.32
N PRO A 52 -11.82 8.01 -1.74
CA PRO A 52 -10.88 9.09 -1.98
C PRO A 52 -10.55 9.17 -3.47
N ILE A 53 -10.75 10.35 -4.05
CA ILE A 53 -10.39 10.67 -5.42
C ILE A 53 -9.60 11.98 -5.39
N VAL A 54 -8.49 11.99 -6.10
CA VAL A 54 -7.65 13.18 -6.28
C VAL A 54 -7.36 13.34 -7.76
N SER A 55 -7.62 14.54 -8.27
CA SER A 55 -7.42 14.91 -9.67
C SER A 55 -6.62 16.20 -9.74
N TRP A 56 -5.59 16.21 -10.58
CA TRP A 56 -4.75 17.38 -10.83
C TRP A 56 -4.27 17.40 -12.27
N THR A 57 -3.88 18.57 -12.74
CA THR A 57 -3.29 18.77 -14.07
C THR A 57 -1.79 18.46 -14.04
N ALA A 58 -1.17 18.26 -15.20
CA ALA A 58 0.26 17.93 -15.29
C ALA A 58 1.20 18.99 -14.66
N ASP A 59 0.75 20.25 -14.52
CA ASP A 59 1.44 21.33 -13.81
C ASP A 59 1.30 21.26 -12.27
N GLY A 60 0.57 20.27 -11.74
CA GLY A 60 0.39 20.05 -10.30
C GLY A 60 -0.78 20.82 -9.67
N THR A 61 -1.62 21.47 -10.48
CA THR A 61 -2.78 22.21 -9.98
C THR A 61 -3.97 21.26 -9.76
N PHE A 62 -4.51 21.22 -8.54
CA PHE A 62 -5.70 20.42 -8.24
C PHE A 62 -6.93 20.87 -9.05
N ASN A 63 -7.69 19.90 -9.55
CA ASN A 63 -8.93 20.16 -10.26
C ASN A 63 -10.03 20.56 -9.27
N LYS A 64 -10.38 21.85 -9.27
CA LYS A 64 -11.39 22.44 -8.38
C LYS A 64 -12.82 21.99 -8.68
N GLU A 65 -13.08 21.45 -9.87
CA GLU A 65 -14.39 20.89 -10.23
C GLU A 65 -14.65 19.55 -9.53
N VAL A 66 -13.58 18.81 -9.23
CA VAL A 66 -13.67 17.50 -8.56
C VAL A 66 -13.71 17.66 -7.05
N HIS A 67 -12.88 18.54 -6.50
CA HIS A 67 -12.72 18.71 -5.06
C HIS A 67 -12.11 20.07 -4.71
N SER A 68 -12.39 20.55 -3.50
CA SER A 68 -11.62 21.67 -2.93
C SER A 68 -10.17 21.25 -2.66
N GLN A 69 -9.26 22.22 -2.54
CA GLN A 69 -7.85 21.94 -2.25
C GLN A 69 -7.65 21.21 -0.91
N ALA A 70 -8.46 21.53 0.11
CA ALA A 70 -8.40 20.85 1.41
C ALA A 70 -8.84 19.38 1.30
N GLN A 71 -9.92 19.11 0.56
CA GLN A 71 -10.39 17.75 0.32
C GLN A 71 -9.40 16.94 -0.54
N ALA A 72 -8.78 17.59 -1.52
CA ALA A 72 -7.74 16.95 -2.35
C ALA A 72 -6.58 16.47 -1.49
N GLN A 73 -6.12 17.33 -0.57
CA GLN A 73 -5.03 17.03 0.34
C GLN A 73 -5.38 15.90 1.31
N GLU A 74 -6.57 15.98 1.94
CA GLU A 74 -7.05 14.92 2.83
C GLU A 74 -7.18 13.58 2.09
N ASN A 75 -7.77 13.58 0.90
CA ASN A 75 -7.90 12.38 0.08
C ASN A 75 -6.52 11.82 -0.30
N PHE A 76 -5.56 12.68 -0.61
CA PHE A 76 -4.20 12.25 -0.96
C PHE A 76 -3.52 11.58 0.24
N GLU A 77 -3.60 12.18 1.42
CA GLU A 77 -3.07 11.63 2.67
C GLU A 77 -3.70 10.27 3.01
N LEU A 78 -5.00 10.12 2.79
CA LEU A 78 -5.70 8.84 2.96
C LEU A 78 -5.20 7.78 1.98
N ILE A 79 -5.02 8.14 0.70
CA ILE A 79 -4.50 7.21 -0.30
C ILE A 79 -3.07 6.80 0.07
N GLU A 80 -2.22 7.74 0.47
CA GLU A 80 -0.84 7.45 0.86
C GLU A 80 -0.77 6.59 2.14
N THR A 81 -1.70 6.78 3.08
CA THR A 81 -1.74 6.04 4.35
C THR A 81 -2.17 4.58 4.16
N TYR A 82 -3.19 4.35 3.32
CA TYR A 82 -3.85 3.03 3.22
C TYR A 82 -3.48 2.25 1.96
N SER A 83 -2.87 2.88 0.95
CA SER A 83 -2.37 2.19 -0.24
C SER A 83 -0.92 1.73 -0.06
N CYS A 84 -0.39 1.03 -1.07
CA CYS A 84 1.02 0.65 -1.14
C CYS A 84 1.87 1.64 -1.97
N PHE A 85 1.34 2.82 -2.28
CA PHE A 85 2.02 3.85 -3.06
C PHE A 85 2.31 5.06 -2.17
N HIS A 86 3.52 5.59 -2.28
CA HIS A 86 3.96 6.72 -1.45
C HIS A 86 4.73 7.74 -2.30
N GLY A 87 4.57 9.03 -1.96
CA GLY A 87 5.30 10.16 -2.53
C GLY A 87 5.61 10.06 -4.03
N GLU A 88 6.86 9.73 -4.36
CA GLU A 88 7.36 9.69 -5.73
C GLU A 88 6.79 8.56 -6.61
N ASP A 89 6.19 7.52 -6.02
CA ASP A 89 5.63 6.39 -6.77
C ASP A 89 4.45 6.82 -7.64
N PHE A 90 3.63 7.76 -7.17
CA PHE A 90 2.52 8.31 -7.94
C PHE A 90 3.03 8.96 -9.23
N GLU A 91 4.07 9.80 -9.14
CA GLU A 91 4.62 10.50 -10.29
C GLU A 91 5.31 9.55 -11.28
N LYS A 92 6.00 8.51 -10.78
CA LYS A 92 6.59 7.46 -11.63
C LYS A 92 5.50 6.75 -12.43
N GLU A 93 4.38 6.45 -11.77
CA GLU A 93 3.26 5.74 -12.39
C GLU A 93 2.56 6.56 -13.47
N PHE A 94 2.28 7.84 -13.20
CA PHE A 94 1.70 8.73 -14.21
C PHE A 94 2.62 8.91 -15.42
N LYS A 95 3.94 9.08 -15.20
CA LYS A 95 4.91 9.14 -16.29
C LYS A 95 4.93 7.87 -17.12
N GLU A 96 4.76 6.71 -16.50
CA GLU A 96 4.68 5.44 -17.23
C GLU A 96 3.44 5.37 -18.13
N ILE A 97 2.28 5.86 -17.67
CA ILE A 97 1.06 5.95 -18.49
C ILE A 97 1.27 6.93 -19.66
N GLU A 98 1.92 8.07 -19.40
CA GLU A 98 2.15 9.12 -20.39
C GLU A 98 3.16 8.74 -21.48
N LYS A 99 4.03 7.74 -21.24
CA LYS A 99 4.91 7.18 -22.28
C LYS A 99 4.14 6.44 -23.37
N SER A 100 2.87 6.10 -23.15
CA SER A 100 2.03 5.48 -24.18
C SER A 100 1.89 6.42 -25.39
N ALA A 101 1.73 5.84 -26.59
CA ALA A 101 1.63 6.62 -27.83
C ALA A 101 0.54 7.70 -27.82
N ASN A 102 -0.52 7.48 -27.02
CA ASN A 102 -1.66 8.37 -26.91
C ASN A 102 -1.60 9.32 -25.71
N LYS A 103 -0.55 9.26 -24.87
CA LYS A 103 -0.42 10.03 -23.62
C LYS A 103 -1.66 9.94 -22.72
N SER A 104 -2.32 8.79 -22.73
CA SER A 104 -3.55 8.52 -21.98
C SER A 104 -3.66 7.04 -21.73
N GLY A 105 -4.21 6.69 -20.58
CA GLY A 105 -4.41 5.32 -20.18
C GLY A 105 -4.86 5.22 -18.73
N THR A 106 -5.16 3.99 -18.33
CA THR A 106 -5.61 3.67 -16.97
C THR A 106 -4.82 2.47 -16.49
N HIS A 107 -4.13 2.60 -15.35
CA HIS A 107 -3.49 1.50 -14.67
C HIS A 107 -4.25 1.18 -13.38
N ILE A 108 -4.53 -0.09 -13.15
CA ILE A 108 -5.32 -0.58 -12.02
C ILE A 108 -4.44 -1.52 -11.21
N TYR A 109 -4.30 -1.23 -9.93
CA TYR A 109 -3.59 -2.04 -8.96
C TYR A 109 -4.59 -2.65 -8.00
N ILE A 110 -4.58 -3.98 -7.86
CA ILE A 110 -5.39 -4.71 -6.90
C ILE A 110 -4.45 -5.33 -5.86
N THR A 111 -4.64 -4.97 -4.60
CA THR A 111 -3.80 -5.42 -3.48
C THR A 111 -4.62 -6.23 -2.48
N GLY A 112 -3.94 -6.89 -1.54
CA GLY A 112 -4.59 -7.79 -0.60
C GLY A 112 -5.31 -8.94 -1.32
N LEU A 113 -4.64 -9.55 -2.32
CA LEU A 113 -5.21 -10.62 -3.14
C LEU A 113 -5.73 -11.77 -2.25
N LYS A 114 -6.92 -12.28 -2.59
CA LYS A 114 -7.48 -13.45 -1.90
C LYS A 114 -6.59 -14.65 -2.18
N ARG A 115 -5.98 -15.19 -1.13
CA ARG A 115 -5.21 -16.43 -1.20
C ARG A 115 -6.20 -17.59 -1.39
N ILE A 116 -6.15 -18.21 -2.56
CA ILE A 116 -6.71 -19.55 -2.72
C ILE A 116 -5.76 -20.53 -2.03
N TRP A 117 -6.22 -21.13 -0.94
CA TRP A 117 -5.45 -22.18 -0.29
C TRP A 117 -5.37 -23.40 -1.22
N HIS A 118 -4.17 -23.79 -1.61
CA HIS A 118 -3.91 -25.22 -1.79
C HIS A 118 -3.97 -25.80 -0.37
N LYS A 119 -4.96 -26.66 -0.09
CA LYS A 119 -4.93 -27.49 1.12
C LYS A 119 -3.82 -28.52 0.93
N GLU A 120 -2.57 -28.12 1.17
CA GLU A 120 -1.54 -29.07 1.54
C GLU A 120 -1.59 -29.17 3.06
N HIS A 121 -1.75 -30.40 3.56
CA HIS A 121 -1.91 -30.72 4.97
C HIS A 121 -0.72 -30.20 5.78
N ARG A 122 -0.77 -28.95 6.23
CA ARG A 122 0.03 -28.52 7.37
C ARG A 122 -0.63 -29.12 8.60
N GLN A 123 -0.18 -30.32 8.99
CA GLN A 123 -0.42 -30.81 10.34
C GLN A 123 0.17 -29.75 11.28
N GLU A 124 -0.69 -29.02 11.98
CA GLU A 124 -0.24 -28.29 13.15
C GLU A 124 0.21 -29.37 14.15
N GLU A 125 1.52 -29.52 14.35
CA GLU A 125 1.98 -30.27 15.52
C GLU A 125 1.36 -29.63 16.75
N PRO A 126 0.63 -30.38 17.60
CA PRO A 126 0.08 -29.81 18.80
C PRO A 126 1.25 -29.32 19.64
N LEU A 127 1.32 -28.00 19.86
CA LEU A 127 2.23 -27.37 20.79
C LEU A 127 2.23 -28.18 22.08
N LEU A 128 3.31 -28.93 22.33
CA LEU A 128 3.53 -29.59 23.59
C LEU A 128 3.41 -28.48 24.63
N LYS A 129 2.42 -28.58 25.53
CA LYS A 129 2.19 -27.59 26.58
C LYS A 129 3.43 -27.55 27.46
N VAL A 130 4.37 -26.66 27.16
CA VAL A 130 5.51 -26.41 28.01
C VAL A 130 4.98 -25.69 29.25
N ALA A 131 4.93 -26.41 30.36
CA ALA A 131 4.55 -25.85 31.65
C ALA A 131 5.46 -24.65 31.98
N PRO A 132 4.93 -23.56 32.56
CA PRO A 132 5.73 -22.38 32.84
C PRO A 132 6.87 -22.73 33.81
N ALA A 133 8.10 -22.47 33.37
CA ALA A 133 9.29 -22.67 34.18
C ALA A 133 9.18 -21.84 35.47
N ARG A 134 9.21 -22.51 36.62
CA ARG A 134 9.27 -21.87 37.95
C ARG A 134 10.47 -20.93 38.01
N ARG A 135 10.20 -19.63 38.03
CA ARG A 135 11.18 -18.55 38.19
C ARG A 135 11.77 -18.64 39.60
N LYS A 136 12.89 -19.33 39.78
CA LYS A 136 13.67 -19.24 41.02
C LYS A 136 14.32 -17.85 41.06
N HIS A 137 14.02 -17.07 42.09
CA HIS A 137 14.70 -15.83 42.40
C HIS A 137 16.20 -16.10 42.59
N LEU A 138 17.00 -15.70 41.61
CA LEU A 138 18.44 -15.64 41.76
C LEU A 138 18.79 -14.20 42.15
N ARG A 139 19.12 -14.01 43.42
CA ARG A 139 19.69 -12.77 43.94
C ARG A 139 20.98 -12.48 43.18
N SER A 140 21.13 -11.28 42.63
CA SER A 140 22.40 -10.78 42.10
C SER A 140 23.36 -10.46 43.24
N PRO A 141 24.56 -11.06 43.31
CA PRO A 141 25.67 -10.47 44.04
C PRO A 141 26.33 -9.41 43.16
N TRP A 142 27.05 -8.47 43.78
CA TRP A 142 27.86 -7.40 43.17
C TRP A 142 27.16 -6.03 43.03
N THR A 143 27.00 -5.39 44.18
CA THR A 143 27.29 -3.94 44.32
C THR A 143 28.68 -3.74 44.94
N ARG A 144 29.36 -2.69 44.44
CA ARG A 144 30.67 -2.08 44.78
C ARG A 144 31.63 -2.21 43.60
N GLY A 145 32.12 -1.16 42.94
CA GLY A 145 32.09 0.29 43.13
C GLY A 145 33.33 0.88 42.42
N LEU A 146 33.28 2.17 42.05
CA LEU A 146 34.39 3.14 41.78
C LEU A 146 34.32 3.90 40.45
N GLN A 147 34.13 5.23 40.62
CA GLN A 147 34.63 6.45 39.95
C GLN A 147 35.30 6.37 38.54
N GLY A 148 34.94 7.32 37.64
CA GLY A 148 35.45 7.51 36.25
C GLY A 148 36.81 8.25 36.16
N PRO A 149 37.15 9.06 35.11
CA PRO A 149 36.60 9.24 33.74
C PRO A 149 37.67 9.18 32.60
N LEU A 150 37.26 9.51 31.35
CA LEU A 150 38.02 9.85 30.11
C LEU A 150 38.63 8.70 29.25
N TYR A 151 38.14 8.51 28.01
CA TYR A 151 38.72 9.01 26.75
C TYR A 151 37.93 8.47 25.54
N SER A 152 38.12 9.14 24.40
CA SER A 152 37.41 9.04 23.13
C SER A 152 37.68 7.81 22.27
N THR A 153 36.90 7.74 21.17
CA THR A 153 37.18 7.13 19.85
C THR A 153 37.22 5.60 19.75
N LEU A 154 36.28 5.01 18.99
CA LEU A 154 36.57 4.45 17.67
C LEU A 154 35.34 3.75 17.05
N CYS A 155 35.17 4.02 15.76
CA CYS A 155 34.29 3.36 14.81
C CYS A 155 34.47 1.83 14.78
N ALA A 156 33.39 1.09 14.52
CA ALA A 156 33.28 0.24 13.32
C ALA A 156 31.91 -0.46 13.23
N PRO A 157 31.47 -0.81 11.99
CA PRO A 157 30.09 -1.14 11.66
C PRO A 157 29.85 -2.65 11.48
N GLY A 158 28.58 -3.04 11.34
CA GLY A 158 28.21 -4.23 10.57
C GLY A 158 27.30 -5.23 11.28
N ILE A 159 25.98 -5.09 11.06
CA ILE A 159 25.06 -6.23 10.91
C ILE A 159 24.02 -5.82 9.84
N PRO A 160 23.88 -6.57 8.73
CA PRO A 160 22.83 -6.31 7.76
C PRO A 160 21.49 -6.84 8.29
N PHE A 161 20.52 -5.93 8.39
CA PHE A 161 19.13 -6.22 8.67
C PHE A 161 18.48 -6.74 7.37
N MET A 162 18.37 -8.06 7.23
CA MET A 162 17.62 -8.72 6.14
C MET A 162 16.16 -8.89 6.57
N TRP A 163 15.26 -8.04 6.06
CA TRP A 163 13.93 -8.47 5.60
C TRP A 163 13.22 -7.34 4.87
N ALA A 164 12.96 -7.53 3.58
CA ALA A 164 11.80 -7.01 2.90
C ALA A 164 11.54 -7.89 1.68
N SER A 165 10.62 -8.84 1.83
CA SER A 165 10.00 -9.52 0.70
C SER A 165 9.21 -8.50 -0.11
N GLU A 166 9.48 -8.41 -1.42
CA GLU A 166 8.75 -7.59 -2.37
C GLU A 166 7.23 -7.84 -2.27
N PRO A 167 6.37 -6.80 -2.28
CA PRO A 167 4.95 -7.01 -2.52
C PRO A 167 4.77 -7.41 -3.99
N ALA A 168 4.27 -8.63 -4.20
CA ALA A 168 3.90 -9.12 -5.52
C ALA A 168 2.72 -8.29 -6.07
N ALA A 169 3.02 -7.24 -6.82
CA ALA A 169 2.05 -6.50 -7.63
C ALA A 169 1.89 -7.18 -8.99
N VAL A 170 0.69 -7.67 -9.28
CA VAL A 170 0.38 -8.25 -10.60
C VAL A 170 -0.01 -7.12 -11.56
N ARG A 171 0.91 -6.75 -12.45
CA ARG A 171 0.69 -5.76 -13.51
C ARG A 171 -0.12 -6.39 -14.65
N TRP A 172 -1.37 -6.00 -14.81
CA TRP A 172 -2.17 -6.36 -15.98
C TRP A 172 -1.77 -5.46 -17.16
N ARG A 173 -1.16 -6.05 -18.21
CA ARG A 173 -1.02 -5.39 -19.51
C ARG A 173 -2.25 -5.71 -20.35
N GLY A 174 -3.08 -4.71 -20.59
CA GLY A 174 -4.22 -4.83 -21.51
C GLY A 174 -3.73 -5.11 -22.93
N VAL A 175 -4.31 -6.13 -23.56
CA VAL A 175 -4.20 -6.37 -25.00
C VAL A 175 -5.08 -5.33 -25.70
N GLN A 176 -4.48 -4.52 -26.58
CA GLN A 176 -5.24 -3.63 -27.45
C GLN A 176 -5.92 -4.44 -28.54
N PHE A 177 -7.22 -4.23 -28.71
CA PHE A 177 -7.99 -4.64 -29.89
C PHE A 177 -8.15 -3.43 -30.82
#